data_AF-A0A517RIP7-F1
#
_entry.id   AF-A0A517RIP7-F1
#
_cell.length_a   1.000
_cell.length_b   1.000
_cell.length_c   1.000
_cell.angle_alpha   90.00
_cell.angle_beta   90.00
_cell.angle_gamma   90.00
#
_symmetry.space_group_name_H-M   'P 1'
#
loop_
_entity.id
_entity.type
_entity.pdbx_description
1 polymer ?
#
loop_
_entity_poly.entity_id
_entity_poly.type
_entity_poly.pdbx_seq_one_letter_code
_entity_poly.pdbx_strand_id
1 'polypeptide(L)'
;MLAHGTRALLSIAVVSILCITTASESYAMMGIKPVSQKLAKALGIEVRTKANGPGQIWVTLEFKPEGEFKQFDYVSLEIGEGKELLLGYAPLQAQRTKSGKVVCTFLANRTYLEKVTLRIVAGPPLNKTGYDLQLNKFLDLKKTP
;
A
#
# COMPACT_ATOMS: atom_id res chain seq x y z
N MET A 1 -55.03 -7.27 24.63
CA MET A 1 -53.76 -6.59 24.96
C MET A 1 -52.52 -7.48 24.77
N LEU A 2 -52.56 -8.48 23.86
CA LEU A 2 -51.48 -9.48 23.66
C LEU A 2 -50.71 -9.34 22.32
N ALA A 3 -51.17 -8.48 21.40
CA ALA A 3 -50.63 -8.39 20.04
C ALA A 3 -49.41 -7.46 19.87
N HIS A 4 -49.10 -6.62 20.88
CA HIS A 4 -47.94 -5.72 20.84
C HIS A 4 -46.62 -6.44 21.19
N GLY A 5 -46.65 -7.39 22.13
CA GLY A 5 -45.45 -8.11 22.56
C GLY A 5 -44.88 -9.04 21.48
N THR A 6 -45.74 -9.73 20.74
CA THR A 6 -45.35 -10.65 19.65
C THR A 6 -44.74 -9.92 18.46
N ARG A 7 -45.26 -8.73 18.09
CA ARG A 7 -44.67 -7.90 17.03
C ARG A 7 -43.30 -7.36 17.43
N ALA A 8 -43.15 -6.89 18.67
CA ALA A 8 -41.87 -6.39 19.18
C ALA A 8 -40.79 -7.48 19.21
N LEU A 9 -41.15 -8.70 19.66
CA LEU A 9 -40.23 -9.85 19.66
C LEU A 9 -39.81 -10.26 18.25
N LEU A 10 -40.74 -10.24 17.28
CA LEU A 10 -40.44 -10.54 15.89
C LEU A 10 -39.50 -9.50 15.28
N SER A 11 -39.73 -8.21 15.54
CA SER A 11 -38.86 -7.13 15.08
C SER A 11 -37.45 -7.22 15.67
N ILE A 12 -37.33 -7.53 16.97
CA ILE A 12 -36.03 -7.73 17.62
C ILE A 12 -35.31 -8.94 17.03
N ALA A 13 -36.01 -10.05 16.78
CA ALA A 13 -35.42 -11.24 16.16
C ALA A 13 -34.91 -10.95 14.74
N VAL A 14 -35.69 -10.23 13.92
CA VAL A 14 -35.29 -9.85 12.55
C VAL A 14 -34.07 -8.91 12.56
N VAL A 15 -34.06 -7.91 13.44
CA VAL A 15 -32.91 -7.00 13.58
C VAL A 15 -31.67 -7.75 14.06
N SER A 16 -31.82 -8.67 15.02
CA SER A 16 -30.72 -9.49 15.53
C SER A 16 -30.12 -10.38 14.43
N ILE A 17 -30.96 -11.02 13.61
CA ILE A 17 -30.52 -11.81 12.46
C ILE A 17 -29.79 -10.91 11.45
N LEU A 18 -30.31 -9.72 11.14
CA LEU A 18 -29.68 -8.79 10.21
C LEU A 18 -28.32 -8.28 10.72
N CYS A 19 -28.19 -7.98 12.01
CA CYS A 19 -26.92 -7.56 12.61
C CYS A 19 -25.87 -8.68 12.56
N ILE A 20 -26.27 -9.94 12.74
CA ILE A 20 -25.34 -11.08 12.65
C ILE A 20 -24.89 -11.32 11.21
N THR A 21 -25.78 -11.16 10.23
CA THR A 21 -25.45 -11.43 8.81
C THR A 21 -24.70 -10.29 8.11
N THR A 22 -24.79 -9.06 8.62
CA THR A 22 -24.13 -7.88 8.02
C THR A 22 -22.75 -7.57 8.63
N ALA A 23 -22.39 -8.16 9.76
CA ALA A 23 -21.11 -7.92 10.43
C ALA A 23 -19.89 -8.59 9.74
N SER A 24 -20.07 -9.33 8.65
CA SER A 24 -19.07 -10.31 8.22
C SER A 24 -17.89 -9.79 7.40
N GLU A 25 -17.89 -8.58 6.81
CA GLU A 25 -16.82 -8.23 5.84
C GLU A 25 -16.29 -6.79 5.86
N SER A 26 -16.29 -6.10 7.02
CA SER A 26 -15.61 -4.78 7.13
C SER A 26 -14.15 -4.86 7.61
N TYR A 27 -13.51 -6.03 7.56
CA TYR A 27 -12.08 -6.17 7.84
C TYR A 27 -11.31 -6.19 6.52
N ALA A 28 -11.05 -5.00 5.96
CA ALA A 28 -9.99 -4.82 4.96
C ALA A 28 -8.62 -4.88 5.65
N MET A 29 -8.30 -6.02 6.26
CA MET A 29 -7.01 -6.23 6.91
C MET A 29 -5.98 -6.57 5.84
N MET A 30 -4.98 -5.71 5.69
CA MET A 30 -3.85 -5.93 4.79
C MET A 30 -2.63 -6.33 5.63
N GLY A 31 -1.99 -7.45 5.30
CA GLY A 31 -0.71 -7.81 5.89
C GLY A 31 0.38 -6.86 5.42
N ILE A 32 1.20 -6.32 6.33
CA ILE A 32 2.34 -5.48 5.97
C ILE A 32 3.62 -6.30 6.05
N LYS A 33 4.37 -6.34 4.94
CA LYS A 33 5.66 -7.02 4.82
C LYS A 33 6.76 -6.00 4.57
N PRO A 34 7.59 -5.66 5.57
CA PRO A 34 8.75 -4.82 5.37
C PRO A 34 9.73 -5.45 4.39
N VAL A 35 10.18 -4.68 3.39
CA VAL A 35 11.10 -5.15 2.37
C VAL A 35 12.51 -4.67 2.66
N SER A 36 13.44 -5.60 2.83
CA SER A 36 14.88 -5.33 2.88
C SER A 36 15.49 -5.28 1.47
N GLN A 37 16.69 -4.72 1.31
CA GLN A 37 17.41 -4.75 0.02
C GLN A 37 17.59 -6.16 -0.54
N LYS A 38 17.93 -7.14 0.33
CA LYS A 38 18.08 -8.54 -0.06
C LYS A 38 16.76 -9.12 -0.59
N LEU A 39 15.66 -8.83 0.10
CA LEU A 39 14.34 -9.28 -0.33
C LEU A 39 13.89 -8.59 -1.62
N ALA A 40 14.09 -7.27 -1.74
CA ALA A 40 13.79 -6.53 -2.97
C ALA A 40 14.51 -7.14 -4.18
N LYS A 41 15.81 -7.44 -4.05
CA LYS A 41 16.58 -8.11 -5.09
C LYS A 41 16.01 -9.48 -5.46
N ALA A 42 15.61 -10.27 -4.46
CA ALA A 42 14.99 -11.58 -4.69
C ALA A 42 13.61 -11.47 -5.38
N LEU A 43 12.87 -10.39 -5.13
CA LEU A 43 11.56 -10.11 -5.72
C LEU A 43 11.67 -9.34 -7.07
N GLY A 44 12.88 -9.05 -7.55
CA GLY A 44 13.08 -8.29 -8.78
C GLY A 44 12.59 -6.84 -8.70
N ILE A 45 12.58 -6.25 -7.50
CA ILE A 45 12.27 -4.84 -7.29
C ILE A 45 13.54 -4.01 -7.45
N GLU A 46 13.46 -2.98 -8.29
CA GLU A 46 14.49 -1.96 -8.47
C GLU A 46 13.95 -0.59 -8.05
N VAL A 47 14.73 0.12 -7.24
CA VAL A 47 14.50 1.54 -6.93
C VAL A 47 15.68 2.31 -7.52
N ARG A 48 15.38 3.25 -8.40
CA ARG A 48 16.37 4.11 -9.06
C ARG A 48 16.04 5.57 -8.78
N THR A 49 17.06 6.40 -8.78
CA THR A 49 16.90 7.84 -8.61
C THR A 49 17.60 8.62 -9.71
N LYS A 50 17.05 9.80 -10.00
CA LYS A 50 17.65 10.77 -10.92
C LYS A 50 17.48 12.16 -10.34
N ALA A 51 18.59 12.90 -10.20
CA ALA A 51 18.59 14.27 -9.71
C ALA A 51 17.62 15.16 -10.52
N ASN A 52 16.91 16.06 -9.84
CA ASN A 52 16.11 17.13 -10.44
C ASN A 52 16.48 18.46 -9.80
N GLY A 53 17.71 18.91 -10.07
CA GLY A 53 18.31 20.06 -9.36
C GLY A 53 18.67 19.74 -7.90
N PRO A 54 19.01 20.77 -7.10
CA PRO A 54 19.58 20.59 -5.77
C PRO A 54 18.54 20.12 -4.73
N GLY A 55 17.28 20.53 -4.86
CA GLY A 55 16.25 20.26 -3.84
C GLY A 55 15.37 19.03 -4.13
N GLN A 56 15.36 18.53 -5.36
CA GLN A 56 14.39 17.52 -5.77
C GLN A 56 15.04 16.32 -6.44
N ILE A 57 14.32 15.21 -6.43
CA ILE A 57 14.77 13.97 -7.04
C ILE A 57 13.59 13.21 -7.64
N TRP A 58 13.81 12.66 -8.83
CA TRP A 58 12.94 11.65 -9.40
C TRP A 58 13.26 10.30 -8.78
N VAL A 59 12.25 9.65 -8.23
CA VAL A 59 12.33 8.26 -7.76
C VAL A 59 11.53 7.40 -8.72
N THR A 60 12.13 6.31 -9.16
CA THR A 60 11.50 5.31 -10.02
C THR A 60 11.53 3.96 -9.34
N LEU A 61 10.36 3.39 -9.13
CA LEU A 61 10.17 2.01 -8.69
C LEU A 61 9.81 1.15 -9.91
N GLU A 62 10.50 0.03 -10.07
CA GLU A 62 10.27 -0.93 -11.17
C GLU A 62 10.25 -2.36 -10.62
N PHE A 63 9.30 -3.18 -11.08
CA PHE A 63 9.24 -4.61 -10.78
C PHE A 63 8.42 -5.36 -11.84
N LYS A 64 8.47 -6.70 -11.82
CA LYS A 64 7.62 -7.54 -12.67
C LYS A 64 6.39 -8.02 -11.89
N PRO A 65 5.18 -8.01 -12.49
CA PRO A 65 3.98 -8.56 -11.86
C PRO A 65 3.96 -10.09 -11.96
N GLU A 66 4.95 -10.74 -11.35
CA GLU A 66 5.13 -12.20 -11.32
C GLU A 66 5.40 -12.68 -9.89
N GLY A 67 5.33 -14.00 -9.65
CA GLY A 67 5.50 -14.57 -8.32
C GLY A 67 4.55 -13.93 -7.29
N GLU A 68 5.13 -13.34 -6.24
CA GLU A 68 4.42 -12.61 -5.19
C GLU A 68 3.58 -11.42 -5.70
N PHE A 69 3.93 -10.86 -6.86
CA PHE A 69 3.24 -9.73 -7.49
C PHE A 69 2.33 -10.14 -8.66
N LYS A 70 2.05 -11.44 -8.83
CA LYS A 70 1.16 -11.93 -9.90
C LYS A 70 -0.22 -11.28 -9.86
N GLN A 71 -0.73 -11.01 -8.64
CA GLN A 71 -1.99 -10.31 -8.40
C GLN A 71 -1.72 -8.88 -7.91
N PHE A 72 -0.81 -8.17 -8.60
CA PHE A 72 -0.54 -6.76 -8.36
C PHE A 72 -1.82 -5.92 -8.50
N ASP A 73 -2.01 -5.01 -7.56
CA ASP A 73 -3.16 -4.12 -7.48
C ASP A 73 -2.73 -2.66 -7.76
N TYR A 74 -2.02 -2.05 -6.81
CA TYR A 74 -1.54 -0.67 -6.92
C TYR A 74 -0.23 -0.46 -6.17
N VAL A 75 0.40 0.67 -6.45
CA VAL A 75 1.49 1.23 -5.63
C VAL A 75 0.98 2.48 -4.95
N SER A 76 1.31 2.65 -3.67
CA SER A 76 1.01 3.86 -2.92
C SER A 76 2.26 4.41 -2.25
N LEU A 77 2.23 5.71 -1.98
CA LEU A 77 3.24 6.44 -1.26
C LEU A 77 2.66 6.90 0.09
N GLU A 78 3.47 6.77 1.13
CA GLU A 78 3.20 7.23 2.49
C GLU A 78 4.40 8.07 2.96
N ILE A 79 4.15 9.13 3.74
CA ILE A 79 5.18 9.93 4.41
C ILE A 79 4.89 9.96 5.90
N GLY A 80 5.83 9.47 6.70
CA GLY A 80 5.72 9.43 8.15
C GLY A 80 6.91 10.09 8.85
N GLU A 81 6.66 10.67 10.02
CA GLU A 81 7.67 11.27 10.89
C GLU A 81 7.48 10.77 12.33
N GLY A 82 8.22 9.73 12.71
CA GLY A 82 8.07 9.09 14.01
C GLY A 82 6.68 8.47 14.16
N LYS A 83 5.84 9.07 15.03
CA LYS A 83 4.45 8.65 15.25
C LYS A 83 3.45 9.45 14.40
N GLU A 84 3.90 10.49 13.72
CA GLU A 84 3.05 11.37 12.93
C GLU A 84 2.96 10.88 11.48
N LEU A 85 1.75 10.89 10.94
CA LEU A 85 1.47 10.53 9.56
C LEU A 85 1.24 11.81 8.76
N LEU A 86 2.26 12.26 8.03
CA LEU A 86 2.19 13.48 7.23
C LEU A 86 1.39 13.26 5.93
N LEU A 87 1.50 12.06 5.36
CA LEU A 87 0.72 11.62 4.21
C LEU A 87 0.43 10.13 4.36
N GLY A 88 -0.84 9.78 4.56
CA GLY A 88 -1.24 8.38 4.80
C GLY A 88 -1.39 7.53 3.55
N TYR A 89 -1.74 8.14 2.42
CA TYR A 89 -1.96 7.43 1.18
C TYR A 89 -1.96 8.38 -0.02
N ALA A 90 -1.04 8.17 -0.95
CA ALA A 90 -1.09 8.73 -2.29
C ALA A 90 -0.89 7.61 -3.32
N PRO A 91 -1.92 7.24 -4.11
CA PRO A 91 -1.76 6.23 -5.14
C PRO A 91 -0.83 6.77 -6.22
N LEU A 92 0.15 5.96 -6.63
CA LEU A 92 1.04 6.30 -7.74
C LEU A 92 0.48 5.72 -9.03
N GLN A 93 0.63 6.48 -10.12
CA GLN A 93 0.28 5.98 -11.44
C GLN A 93 1.27 4.87 -11.84
N ALA A 94 0.75 3.64 -11.89
CA ALA A 94 1.49 2.49 -12.39
C ALA A 94 1.39 2.42 -13.92
N GLN A 95 2.53 2.50 -14.59
CA GLN A 95 2.64 2.31 -16.03
C GLN A 95 3.21 0.93 -16.33
N ARG A 96 2.78 0.32 -17.45
CA ARG A 96 3.38 -0.93 -17.94
C ARG A 96 4.35 -0.63 -19.07
N THR A 97 5.56 -1.15 -18.97
CA THR A 97 6.54 -1.06 -20.05
C THR A 97 6.19 -2.05 -21.17
N LYS A 98 6.85 -1.92 -22.33
CA LYS A 98 6.74 -2.90 -23.43
C LYS A 98 7.13 -4.33 -23.01
N SER A 99 8.02 -4.46 -22.02
CA SER A 99 8.43 -5.75 -21.45
C SER A 99 7.50 -6.25 -20.34
N GLY A 100 6.38 -5.57 -20.08
CA GLY A 100 5.39 -5.97 -19.09
C GLY A 100 5.74 -5.64 -17.64
N LYS A 101 6.84 -4.92 -17.39
CA LYS A 101 7.20 -4.45 -16.05
C LYS A 101 6.27 -3.33 -15.61
N VAL A 102 5.99 -3.27 -14.31
CA VAL A 102 5.31 -2.13 -13.67
C VAL A 102 6.35 -1.09 -13.30
N VAL A 103 6.09 0.17 -13.65
CA VAL A 103 6.93 1.31 -13.32
C VAL A 103 6.08 2.40 -12.69
N CYS A 104 6.53 2.91 -11.54
CA CYS A 104 5.96 4.08 -10.88
C CYS A 104 7.06 5.13 -10.71
N THR A 105 6.76 6.37 -11.08
CA THR A 105 7.71 7.48 -10.97
C THR A 105 7.05 8.67 -10.29
N PHE A 106 7.76 9.29 -9.35
CA PHE A 106 7.31 10.51 -8.69
C PHE A 106 8.50 11.42 -8.39
N LEU A 107 8.21 12.72 -8.28
CA LEU A 107 9.15 13.73 -7.88
C LEU A 107 8.97 14.01 -6.39
N ALA A 108 10.06 14.03 -5.64
CA ALA A 108 10.03 14.38 -4.22
C ALA A 108 11.11 15.39 -3.88
N ASN A 109 10.85 16.18 -2.83
CA ASN A 109 11.91 16.95 -2.19
C ASN A 109 12.82 15.99 -1.41
N ARG A 110 14.13 16.18 -1.53
CA ARG A 110 15.16 15.35 -0.87
C ARG A 110 14.95 15.27 0.64
N THR A 111 14.43 16.32 1.27
CA THR A 111 14.18 16.38 2.72
C THR A 111 13.17 15.34 3.21
N TYR A 112 12.30 14.83 2.33
CA TYR A 112 11.30 13.83 2.70
C TYR A 112 11.71 12.40 2.39
N LEU A 113 12.81 12.16 1.66
CA LEU A 113 13.15 10.80 1.20
C LEU A 113 13.37 9.82 2.35
N GLU A 114 13.88 10.29 3.49
CA GLU A 114 14.06 9.44 4.68
C GLU A 114 12.74 9.00 5.33
N LYS A 115 11.67 9.73 5.03
CA LYS A 115 10.33 9.60 5.60
C LYS A 115 9.37 8.86 4.66
N VAL A 116 9.78 8.64 3.41
CA VAL A 116 8.93 8.03 2.38
C VAL A 116 8.95 6.51 2.49
N THR A 117 7.75 5.92 2.48
CA THR A 117 7.53 4.50 2.24
C THR A 117 6.76 4.32 0.94
N LEU A 118 7.28 3.48 0.05
CA LEU A 118 6.53 2.97 -1.10
C LEU A 118 5.94 1.63 -0.74
N ARG A 119 4.64 1.44 -0.98
CA ARG A 119 3.93 0.19 -0.72
C ARG A 119 3.42 -0.39 -2.02
N ILE A 120 3.94 -1.56 -2.40
CA ILE A 120 3.39 -2.37 -3.49
C ILE A 120 2.31 -3.27 -2.88
N VAL A 121 1.08 -3.19 -3.38
CA VAL A 121 -0.02 -4.02 -2.88
C VAL A 121 -0.30 -5.13 -3.89
N ALA A 122 -0.31 -6.37 -3.41
CA ALA A 122 -0.60 -7.54 -4.21
C ALA A 122 -1.36 -8.60 -3.40
N GLY A 123 -2.07 -9.49 -4.12
CA GLY A 123 -2.79 -10.62 -3.53
C GLY A 123 -4.29 -10.61 -3.87
N PRO A 124 -5.02 -11.63 -3.43
CA PRO A 124 -6.45 -11.74 -3.72
C PRO A 124 -7.26 -10.72 -2.89
N PRO A 125 -8.51 -10.43 -3.31
CA PRO A 125 -9.44 -9.63 -2.49
C PRO A 125 -9.49 -10.17 -1.05
N LEU A 126 -9.57 -9.27 -0.06
CA LEU A 126 -9.62 -9.56 1.39
C LEU A 126 -8.36 -10.22 2.01
N ASN A 127 -7.34 -10.56 1.22
CA ASN A 127 -6.06 -11.08 1.72
C ASN A 127 -4.88 -10.43 0.96
N LYS A 128 -4.87 -9.09 0.96
CA LYS A 128 -3.82 -8.30 0.33
C LYS A 128 -2.59 -8.26 1.23
N THR A 129 -1.42 -8.21 0.60
CA THR A 129 -0.14 -7.93 1.25
C THR A 129 0.42 -6.61 0.70
N GLY A 130 0.72 -5.68 1.60
CA GLY A 130 1.49 -4.47 1.33
C GLY A 130 2.97 -4.72 1.56
N TYR A 131 3.77 -4.56 0.52
CA TYR A 131 5.22 -4.70 0.56
C TYR A 131 5.85 -3.32 0.74
N ASP A 132 6.34 -3.05 1.95
CA ASP A 132 6.77 -1.71 2.35
C ASP A 132 8.27 -1.51 2.11
N LEU A 133 8.58 -0.57 1.21
CA LEU A 133 9.91 -0.11 0.89
C LEU A 133 10.16 1.26 1.52
N GLN A 134 10.85 1.29 2.65
CA GLN A 134 11.33 2.54 3.27
C GLN A 134 12.52 3.06 2.48
N LEU A 135 12.40 4.21 1.82
CA LEU A 135 13.38 4.63 0.81
C LEU A 135 14.79 4.88 1.35
N ASN A 136 14.94 5.31 2.61
CA ASN A 136 16.26 5.41 3.26
C ASN A 136 17.02 4.07 3.33
N LYS A 137 16.34 2.94 3.25
CA LYS A 137 16.96 1.61 3.19
C LYS A 137 17.41 1.23 1.79
N PHE A 138 17.01 1.97 0.76
CA PHE A 138 17.32 1.67 -0.65
C PHE A 138 18.20 2.72 -1.31
N LEU A 139 18.25 3.93 -0.76
CA LEU A 139 18.97 5.06 -1.34
C LEU A 139 20.16 5.45 -0.47
N ASP A 140 21.33 5.62 -1.08
CA ASP A 140 22.44 6.32 -0.44
C ASP A 140 22.21 7.83 -0.57
N LEU A 141 21.43 8.36 0.38
CA LEU A 141 20.99 9.76 0.39
C LEU A 141 22.15 10.76 0.52
N LYS A 142 23.34 10.31 0.92
CA LYS A 142 24.56 11.14 0.99
C LYS A 142 25.34 11.21 -0.32
N LYS A 143 25.13 10.24 -1.22
CA LYS A 143 25.81 10.16 -2.53
C LYS A 143 24.91 10.44 -3.72
N THR A 144 23.63 10.69 -3.49
CA THR A 144 22.72 10.96 -4.59
C THR A 144 22.95 12.41 -5.06
N PRO A 145 23.55 12.65 -6.25
CA PRO A 145 23.82 14.00 -6.74
C PRO A 145 22.53 14.79 -6.89
#